data_AF-A0A7R9UIJ5-F1
#
_entry.id   AF-A0A7R9UIJ5-F1
#
_cell.length_a   1.000
_cell.length_b   1.000
_cell.length_c   1.000
_cell.angle_alpha   90.00
_cell.angle_beta   90.00
_cell.angle_gamma   90.00
#
_symmetry.space_group_name_H-M   'P 1'
#
loop_
_entity.id
_entity.type
_entity.pdbx_description
1 polymer ?
#
loop_
_entity_poly.entity_id
_entity_poly.type
_entity_poly.pdbx_seq_one_letter_code
_entity_poly.pdbx_strand_id
1 'polypeptide(L)'
;STKPFPGSASRSSWTGEGVVMKFGKVLRETVRTRMPAWSEYMVQYKALKQLLKQLAEAQGRADDAGHDDEEEIADDPLARFTERLDVEVEKINDFYMDRIEEGVIILHAMTQQVDALIASSSNDVPQISAIQRALVSYHFNLLMLQSYVALNFSGVVKILKKLDKKFGTAHRKAYLESIVGLPFYNCAALGQVVEDTETLFARLDAAMGRASARLKVPCAVPGSEAVEARQGAPMAQSV
;
A
#
# COMPACT_ATOMS: atom_id res chain seq x y z
N SER A 1 -58.79 -31.67 -16.50
CA SER A 1 -58.24 -31.78 -15.13
C SER A 1 -56.72 -31.89 -15.23
N THR A 2 -55.97 -30.79 -15.11
CA THR A 2 -55.55 -30.06 -13.90
C THR A 2 -54.12 -30.41 -13.48
N LYS A 3 -53.19 -29.56 -13.96
CA LYS A 3 -51.98 -28.99 -13.33
C LYS A 3 -50.95 -29.90 -12.63
N PRO A 4 -49.65 -29.74 -12.96
CA PRO A 4 -48.55 -29.93 -12.02
C PRO A 4 -48.00 -28.58 -11.52
N PHE A 5 -47.77 -28.42 -10.21
CA PHE A 5 -46.89 -27.42 -9.58
C PHE A 5 -46.77 -27.77 -8.07
N PRO A 6 -45.77 -27.27 -7.31
CA PRO A 6 -44.54 -26.56 -7.69
C PRO A 6 -43.27 -27.15 -7.03
N GLY A 7 -42.13 -26.55 -7.37
CA GLY A 7 -40.78 -27.03 -7.07
C GLY A 7 -40.33 -27.02 -5.62
N SER A 8 -39.27 -27.79 -5.39
CA SER A 8 -38.41 -27.71 -4.21
C SER A 8 -36.97 -27.42 -4.65
N ALA A 9 -36.74 -26.21 -5.17
CA ALA A 9 -35.40 -25.66 -5.25
C ALA A 9 -34.97 -25.19 -3.85
N SER A 10 -34.52 -26.11 -3.00
CA SER A 10 -33.77 -25.74 -1.79
C SER A 10 -32.32 -25.47 -2.20
N ARG A 11 -32.09 -24.29 -2.77
CA ARG A 11 -30.75 -23.71 -2.87
C ARG A 11 -30.70 -22.62 -1.82
N SER A 12 -30.11 -22.97 -0.67
CA SER A 12 -29.84 -22.08 0.44
C SER A 12 -29.24 -20.76 -0.06
N SER A 13 -30.08 -19.72 -0.07
CA SER A 13 -29.69 -18.36 -0.41
C SER A 13 -28.89 -17.78 0.75
N TRP A 14 -27.61 -18.10 0.80
CA TRP A 14 -26.64 -17.26 1.49
C TRP A 14 -26.43 -16.00 0.63
N THR A 15 -27.42 -15.12 0.61
CA THR A 15 -27.18 -13.73 0.22
C THR A 15 -26.51 -13.09 1.42
N GLY A 16 -25.20 -13.28 1.50
CA GLY A 16 -24.37 -12.42 2.31
C GLY A 16 -24.60 -11.00 1.81
N GLU A 17 -25.36 -10.22 2.57
CA GLU A 17 -25.21 -8.77 2.64
C GLU A 17 -23.75 -8.49 3.01
N GLY A 18 -22.90 -8.60 1.99
CA GLY A 18 -21.51 -8.22 2.06
C GLY A 18 -21.53 -6.73 2.31
N VAL A 19 -21.28 -6.34 3.56
CA VAL A 19 -20.94 -4.99 3.97
C VAL A 19 -20.14 -4.37 2.83
N VAL A 20 -20.77 -3.50 2.04
CA VAL A 20 -20.07 -2.71 1.02
C VAL A 20 -19.20 -1.76 1.83
N MET A 21 -18.03 -2.24 2.27
CA MET A 21 -17.10 -1.46 3.05
C MET A 21 -16.78 -0.25 2.21
N LYS A 22 -17.20 0.92 2.70
CA LYS A 22 -16.94 2.20 2.04
C LYS A 22 -15.45 2.48 2.22
N PHE A 23 -14.61 1.82 1.44
CA PHE A 23 -13.14 1.91 1.55
C PHE A 23 -12.69 3.36 1.55
N GLY A 24 -13.28 4.22 0.72
CA GLY A 24 -12.97 5.66 0.74
C GLY A 24 -13.35 6.39 2.03
N LYS A 25 -14.32 5.90 2.81
CA LYS A 25 -14.61 6.40 4.17
C LYS A 25 -13.59 5.84 5.17
N VAL A 26 -13.30 4.55 5.12
CA VAL A 26 -12.31 3.89 5.98
C VAL A 26 -10.94 4.55 5.79
N LEU A 27 -10.47 4.69 4.56
CA LEU A 27 -9.21 5.35 4.21
C LEU A 27 -9.13 6.75 4.81
N ARG A 28 -10.14 7.60 4.57
CA ARG A 28 -10.16 8.96 5.13
C ARG A 28 -10.17 8.97 6.65
N GLU A 29 -10.95 8.11 7.28
CA GLU A 29 -11.06 8.08 8.74
C GLU A 29 -9.77 7.55 9.39
N THR A 30 -9.18 6.51 8.82
CA THR A 30 -7.89 5.99 9.26
C THR A 30 -6.80 7.04 9.12
N VAL A 31 -6.75 7.76 8.00
CA VAL A 31 -5.77 8.83 7.76
C VAL A 31 -5.98 9.98 8.76
N ARG A 32 -7.21 10.46 8.90
CA ARG A 32 -7.56 11.54 9.84
C ARG A 32 -7.15 11.23 11.28
N THR A 33 -7.34 9.97 11.70
CA THR A 33 -7.15 9.57 13.09
C THR A 33 -5.72 9.13 13.39
N ARG A 34 -5.03 8.46 12.45
CA ARG A 34 -3.70 7.88 12.69
C ARG A 34 -2.55 8.69 12.10
N MET A 35 -2.76 9.33 10.95
CA MET A 35 -1.70 10.00 10.18
C MET A 35 -2.20 11.32 9.55
N PRO A 36 -2.71 12.27 10.37
CA PRO A 36 -3.27 13.52 9.84
C PRO A 36 -2.24 14.33 9.06
N ALA A 37 -0.98 14.33 9.52
CA ALA A 37 0.14 15.03 8.88
C ALA A 37 0.48 14.49 7.48
N TRP A 38 0.08 13.26 7.14
CA TRP A 38 0.39 12.64 5.85
C TRP A 38 -0.81 12.61 4.90
N SER A 39 -1.90 13.28 5.27
CA SER A 39 -3.17 13.18 4.56
C SER A 39 -3.10 13.66 3.10
N GLU A 40 -2.26 14.65 2.81
CA GLU A 40 -2.08 15.23 1.47
C GLU A 40 -1.30 14.29 0.52
N TYR A 41 -0.41 13.47 1.09
CA TYR A 41 0.39 12.49 0.36
C TYR A 41 -0.36 11.18 0.11
N MET A 42 -1.58 11.02 0.64
CA MET A 42 -2.41 9.83 0.37
C MET A 42 -3.02 9.88 -1.02
N VAL A 43 -3.29 8.70 -1.59
CA VAL A 43 -4.04 8.58 -2.85
C VAL A 43 -5.39 9.29 -2.76
N GLN A 44 -5.67 10.20 -3.70
CA GLN A 44 -6.94 10.92 -3.77
C GLN A 44 -8.09 10.04 -4.31
N TYR A 45 -8.42 8.96 -3.59
CA TYR A 45 -9.39 7.94 -4.02
C TYR A 45 -10.77 8.50 -4.40
N LYS A 46 -11.22 9.58 -3.74
CA LYS A 46 -12.50 10.24 -4.07
C LYS A 46 -12.43 10.96 -5.42
N ALA A 47 -11.36 11.70 -5.67
CA ALA A 47 -11.16 12.43 -6.92
C ALA A 47 -11.02 11.45 -8.09
N LEU A 48 -10.21 10.40 -7.95
CA LEU A 48 -10.07 9.36 -8.97
C LEU A 48 -11.41 8.66 -9.25
N LYS A 49 -12.22 8.39 -8.22
CA LYS A 49 -13.56 7.82 -8.42
C LYS A 49 -14.50 8.76 -9.15
N GLN A 50 -14.40 10.08 -8.92
CA GLN A 50 -15.20 11.09 -9.61
C GLN A 50 -14.79 11.20 -11.08
N LEU A 51 -13.48 11.24 -11.37
CA LEU A 51 -12.94 11.22 -12.72
C LEU A 51 -13.44 10.01 -13.51
N LEU A 52 -13.37 8.82 -12.90
CA LEU A 52 -13.85 7.58 -13.51
C LEU A 52 -15.35 7.61 -13.84
N LYS A 53 -16.16 8.31 -13.03
CA LYS A 53 -17.59 8.50 -13.32
C LYS A 53 -17.79 9.46 -14.50
N GLN A 54 -17.06 10.56 -14.54
CA GLN A 54 -17.14 11.55 -15.62
C GLN A 54 -16.75 10.95 -16.97
N LEU A 55 -15.68 10.17 -17.00
CA LEU A 55 -15.20 9.49 -18.21
C LEU A 55 -16.22 8.47 -18.73
N ALA A 56 -16.83 7.68 -17.83
CA ALA A 56 -17.89 6.74 -18.22
C ALA A 56 -19.16 7.45 -18.74
N GLU A 57 -19.52 8.60 -18.17
CA GLU A 57 -20.66 9.42 -18.65
C GLU A 57 -20.37 10.15 -19.96
N ALA A 58 -19.10 10.45 -20.27
CA ALA A 58 -18.70 11.02 -21.54
C ALA A 58 -18.73 9.95 -22.65
N GLN A 59 -18.21 8.76 -22.37
CA GLN A 59 -18.21 7.64 -23.32
C GLN A 59 -19.64 7.20 -23.68
N GLY A 60 -20.53 7.03 -22.69
CA GLY A 60 -21.93 6.65 -22.96
C GLY A 60 -22.75 7.74 -23.67
N ARG A 61 -22.30 8.99 -23.70
CA ARG A 61 -22.89 10.06 -24.52
C ARG A 61 -22.35 10.06 -25.95
N ALA A 62 -21.11 9.64 -26.15
CA ALA A 62 -20.52 9.45 -27.48
C ALA A 62 -21.13 8.24 -28.20
N ASP A 63 -21.52 7.17 -27.48
CA ASP A 63 -22.16 6.00 -28.07
C ASP A 63 -23.61 6.25 -28.57
N ASP A 64 -24.28 7.30 -28.05
CA ASP A 64 -25.67 7.68 -28.42
C ASP A 64 -25.70 8.73 -29.55
N ALA A 65 -24.64 9.51 -29.70
CA ALA A 65 -24.43 10.44 -30.81
C ALA A 65 -23.76 9.68 -31.96
N GLY A 66 -24.57 9.18 -32.90
CA GLY A 66 -24.11 8.42 -34.06
C GLY A 66 -22.83 8.96 -34.71
N HIS A 67 -21.92 8.04 -34.98
CA HIS A 67 -20.59 8.24 -35.56
C HIS A 67 -20.70 8.81 -36.98
N ASP A 68 -20.45 10.11 -37.14
CA ASP A 68 -20.08 10.70 -38.43
C ASP A 68 -18.57 11.00 -38.39
N ASP A 69 -17.89 10.54 -39.44
CA ASP A 69 -16.45 10.47 -39.61
C ASP A 69 -15.73 11.81 -39.35
N GLU A 70 -14.75 11.80 -38.44
CA GLU A 70 -13.48 12.52 -38.58
C GLU A 70 -12.49 11.92 -37.56
N GLU A 71 -11.27 11.65 -38.02
CA GLU A 71 -10.16 11.09 -37.24
C GLU A 71 -9.64 12.15 -36.25
N GLU A 72 -10.52 12.64 -35.37
CA GLU A 72 -10.19 13.45 -34.23
C GLU A 72 -9.40 12.56 -33.27
N ILE A 73 -8.21 13.00 -32.86
CA ILE A 73 -7.35 12.30 -31.90
C ILE A 73 -8.22 11.93 -30.70
N ALA A 74 -8.68 10.68 -30.66
CA ALA A 74 -9.64 10.26 -29.66
C ALA A 74 -8.96 10.44 -28.29
N ASP A 75 -9.45 11.39 -27.49
CA ASP A 75 -9.08 11.57 -26.08
C ASP A 75 -9.42 10.26 -25.37
N ASP A 76 -8.47 9.30 -25.37
CA ASP A 76 -8.68 7.98 -24.82
C ASP A 76 -8.99 8.13 -23.33
N PRO A 77 -10.24 7.86 -22.90
CA PRO A 77 -10.64 8.01 -21.51
C PRO A 77 -9.76 7.18 -20.58
N LEU A 78 -9.20 6.07 -21.08
CA LEU A 78 -8.28 5.22 -20.35
C LEU A 78 -6.92 5.91 -20.15
N ALA A 79 -6.32 6.44 -21.21
CA ALA A 79 -5.06 7.19 -21.14
C ALA A 79 -5.17 8.36 -20.15
N ARG A 80 -6.23 9.16 -20.25
CA ARG A 80 -6.47 10.30 -19.35
C ARG A 80 -6.65 9.89 -17.89
N PHE A 81 -7.30 8.74 -17.63
CA PHE A 81 -7.38 8.21 -16.27
C PHE A 81 -6.02 7.75 -15.76
N THR A 82 -5.25 7.08 -16.61
CA THR A 82 -3.93 6.53 -16.31
C THR A 82 -2.92 7.64 -15.99
N GLU A 83 -2.86 8.71 -16.80
CA GLU A 83 -2.03 9.88 -16.52
C GLU A 83 -2.34 10.49 -15.14
N ARG A 84 -3.63 10.60 -14.78
CA ARG A 84 -4.00 11.10 -13.46
C ARG A 84 -3.65 10.13 -12.34
N LEU A 85 -3.69 8.82 -12.59
CA LEU A 85 -3.27 7.82 -11.62
C LEU A 85 -1.75 7.86 -11.42
N ASP A 86 -0.98 8.05 -12.49
CA ASP A 86 0.49 8.16 -12.46
C ASP A 86 0.94 9.31 -11.57
N VAL A 87 0.34 10.50 -11.72
CA VAL A 87 0.62 11.66 -10.83
C VAL A 87 0.37 11.32 -9.35
N GLU A 88 -0.67 10.57 -9.04
CA GLU A 88 -0.94 10.17 -7.67
C GLU A 88 0.04 9.10 -7.16
N VAL A 89 0.48 8.18 -8.02
CA VAL A 89 1.47 7.14 -7.69
C VAL A 89 2.86 7.74 -7.50
N GLU A 90 3.28 8.67 -8.36
CA GLU A 90 4.54 9.40 -8.26
C GLU A 90 4.60 10.18 -6.94
N LYS A 91 3.57 10.95 -6.63
CA LYS A 91 3.44 11.64 -5.33
C LYS A 91 3.62 10.71 -4.13
N ILE A 92 3.01 9.51 -4.19
CA ILE A 92 3.11 8.53 -3.11
C ILE A 92 4.52 7.95 -3.02
N ASN A 93 5.15 7.72 -4.17
CA ASN A 93 6.52 7.23 -4.26
C ASN A 93 7.52 8.25 -3.73
N ASP A 94 7.39 9.52 -4.11
CA ASP A 94 8.28 10.59 -3.67
C ASP A 94 8.23 10.76 -2.15
N PHE A 95 7.02 10.83 -1.59
CA PHE A 95 6.86 10.90 -0.14
C PHE A 95 7.44 9.67 0.57
N TYR A 96 7.27 8.48 0.00
CA TYR A 96 7.86 7.26 0.54
C TYR A 96 9.40 7.34 0.54
N MET A 97 10.00 7.78 -0.57
CA MET A 97 11.45 7.92 -0.71
C MET A 97 12.01 8.93 0.29
N ASP A 98 11.40 10.11 0.41
CA ASP A 98 11.80 11.12 1.39
C ASP A 98 11.82 10.56 2.83
N ARG A 99 10.79 9.77 3.18
CA ARG A 99 10.67 9.16 4.50
C ARG A 99 11.68 8.03 4.72
N ILE A 100 12.04 7.29 3.67
CA ILE A 100 13.10 6.28 3.74
C ILE A 100 14.47 6.94 3.93
N GLU A 101 14.77 8.01 3.18
CA GLU A 101 16.03 8.74 3.31
C GLU A 101 16.19 9.33 4.72
N GLU A 102 15.16 10.02 5.22
CA GLU A 102 15.10 10.49 6.60
C GLU A 102 15.26 9.32 7.59
N GLY A 103 14.61 8.20 7.29
CA GLY A 103 14.74 6.95 8.02
C GLY A 103 16.19 6.49 8.17
N VAL A 104 16.91 6.36 7.06
CA VAL A 104 18.30 5.90 7.03
C VAL A 104 19.22 6.85 7.78
N ILE A 105 19.03 8.17 7.64
CA ILE A 105 19.83 9.18 8.35
C ILE A 105 19.65 9.05 9.87
N ILE A 106 18.40 8.94 10.33
CA ILE A 106 18.11 8.79 11.77
C ILE A 106 18.69 7.49 12.30
N LEU A 107 18.52 6.37 11.59
CA LEU A 107 19.06 5.08 11.99
C LEU A 107 20.59 5.12 12.11
N HIS A 108 21.28 5.77 11.18
CA HIS A 108 22.72 5.96 11.24
C HIS A 108 23.14 6.76 12.47
N ALA A 109 22.48 7.89 12.74
CA ALA A 109 22.76 8.72 13.91
C ALA A 109 22.47 7.98 15.23
N MET A 110 21.39 7.20 15.30
CA MET A 110 21.07 6.37 16.47
C MET A 110 22.10 5.27 16.68
N THR A 111 22.57 4.64 15.60
CA THR A 111 23.63 3.61 15.65
C THR A 111 24.91 4.17 16.25
N GLN A 112 25.34 5.35 15.82
CA GLN A 112 26.52 6.02 16.38
C GLN A 112 26.37 6.32 17.88
N GLN A 113 25.19 6.74 18.32
CA GLN A 113 24.92 7.00 19.74
C GLN A 113 25.00 5.72 20.59
N VAL A 114 24.45 4.61 20.08
CA VAL A 114 24.53 3.29 20.75
C VAL A 114 25.98 2.79 20.78
N ASP A 115 26.72 2.94 19.69
CA ASP A 115 28.13 2.53 19.62
C ASP A 115 29.01 3.31 20.61
N ALA A 116 28.82 4.63 20.70
CA ALA A 116 29.53 5.47 21.66
C ALA A 116 29.20 5.10 23.11
N LEU A 117 27.94 4.74 23.38
CA LEU A 117 27.50 4.31 24.71
C LEU A 117 28.13 2.96 25.11
N ILE A 118 28.17 2.00 24.18
CA ILE A 118 28.82 0.70 24.38
C ILE A 118 30.33 0.88 24.58
N ALA A 119 30.98 1.69 23.74
CA ALA A 119 32.43 1.92 23.81
C ALA A 119 32.86 2.61 25.11
N SER A 120 32.06 3.56 25.60
CA SER A 120 32.34 4.27 26.85
C SER A 120 32.06 3.45 28.10
N SER A 121 31.43 2.27 27.98
CA SER A 121 30.96 1.45 29.13
C SER A 121 30.19 2.28 30.16
N SER A 122 29.51 3.34 29.70
CA SER A 122 28.82 4.28 30.57
C SER A 122 27.46 3.72 30.96
N ASN A 123 27.22 3.60 32.26
CA ASN A 123 25.91 3.25 32.80
C ASN A 123 25.08 4.52 33.08
N ASP A 124 25.14 5.50 32.18
CA ASP A 124 24.37 6.73 32.32
C ASP A 124 22.89 6.45 31.99
N VAL A 125 22.14 6.04 33.01
CA VAL A 125 20.73 5.66 32.93
C VAL A 125 19.87 6.73 32.22
N PRO A 126 20.03 8.04 32.51
CA PRO A 126 19.41 9.11 31.74
C PRO A 126 19.66 9.05 30.22
N GLN A 127 20.92 8.94 29.79
CA GLN A 127 21.30 8.91 28.37
C GLN A 127 20.75 7.65 27.68
N ILE A 128 20.86 6.50 28.33
CA ILE A 128 20.29 5.24 27.86
C ILE A 128 18.78 5.37 27.65
N SER A 129 18.07 5.93 28.64
CA SER A 129 16.62 6.11 28.56
C SER A 129 16.21 7.08 27.45
N ALA A 130 17.00 8.13 27.20
CA ALA A 130 16.78 9.04 26.08
C ALA A 130 16.90 8.32 24.72
N ILE A 131 17.96 7.53 24.53
CA ILE A 131 18.17 6.73 23.32
C ILE A 131 17.03 5.72 23.13
N GLN A 132 16.60 5.02 24.17
CA GLN A 132 15.47 4.09 24.10
C GLN A 132 14.18 4.78 23.65
N ARG A 133 13.84 5.94 24.23
CA ARG A 133 12.64 6.69 23.83
C ARG A 133 12.70 7.13 22.38
N ALA A 134 13.86 7.64 21.94
CA ALA A 134 14.07 8.05 20.57
C ALA A 134 13.95 6.86 19.60
N LEU A 135 14.49 5.70 19.95
CA LEU A 135 14.41 4.48 19.14
C LEU A 135 12.98 3.94 19.06
N VAL A 136 12.20 3.97 20.16
CA VAL A 136 10.77 3.61 20.16
C VAL A 136 9.96 4.57 19.29
N SER A 137 10.21 5.87 19.40
CA SER A 137 9.54 6.88 18.58
C SER A 137 9.88 6.70 17.09
N TYR A 138 11.13 6.38 16.79
CA TYR A 138 11.59 6.12 15.43
C TYR A 138 10.95 4.85 14.84
N HIS A 139 10.94 3.75 15.60
CA HIS A 139 10.27 2.51 15.18
C HIS A 139 8.76 2.72 14.98
N PHE A 140 8.10 3.51 15.82
CA PHE A 140 6.71 3.89 15.60
C PHE A 140 6.53 4.63 14.26
N ASN A 141 7.41 5.57 13.90
CA ASN A 141 7.36 6.25 12.61
C ASN A 141 7.51 5.28 11.43
N LEU A 142 8.34 4.23 11.56
CA LEU A 142 8.46 3.18 10.55
C LEU A 142 7.17 2.35 10.40
N LEU A 143 6.53 1.97 11.51
CA LEU A 143 5.23 1.28 11.49
C LEU A 143 4.13 2.14 10.85
N MET A 144 4.17 3.45 11.11
CA MET A 144 3.29 4.40 10.46
C MET A 144 3.52 4.42 8.95
N LEU A 145 4.78 4.43 8.49
CA LEU A 145 5.15 4.37 7.07
C LEU A 145 4.71 3.04 6.43
N GLN A 146 4.82 1.91 7.12
CA GLN A 146 4.27 0.63 6.67
C GLN A 146 2.75 0.71 6.47
N SER A 147 2.03 1.31 7.42
CA SER A 147 0.59 1.53 7.30
C SER A 147 0.26 2.46 6.12
N TYR A 148 1.07 3.48 5.87
CA TYR A 148 0.92 4.37 4.72
C TYR A 148 1.02 3.60 3.41
N VAL A 149 2.04 2.75 3.26
CA VAL A 149 2.24 1.93 2.06
C VAL A 149 1.05 0.99 1.83
N ALA A 150 0.63 0.25 2.87
CA ALA A 150 -0.47 -0.69 2.76
C ALA A 150 -1.80 -0.04 2.35
N LEU A 151 -2.10 1.15 2.89
CA LEU A 151 -3.32 1.91 2.57
C LEU A 151 -3.30 2.44 1.14
N ASN A 152 -2.18 3.01 0.69
CA ASN A 152 -2.03 3.54 -0.66
C ASN A 152 -2.07 2.44 -1.71
N PHE A 153 -1.33 1.34 -1.49
CA PHE A 153 -1.38 0.15 -2.34
C PHE A 153 -2.81 -0.37 -2.49
N SER A 154 -3.52 -0.55 -1.36
CA SER A 154 -4.92 -0.97 -1.36
C SER A 154 -5.82 0.01 -2.13
N GLY A 155 -5.54 1.30 -2.07
CA GLY A 155 -6.28 2.33 -2.80
C GLY A 155 -6.07 2.26 -4.31
N VAL A 156 -4.83 2.10 -4.75
CA VAL A 156 -4.45 1.93 -6.16
C VAL A 156 -5.09 0.66 -6.73
N VAL A 157 -4.94 -0.49 -6.06
CA VAL A 157 -5.56 -1.75 -6.51
C VAL A 157 -7.09 -1.64 -6.58
N LYS A 158 -7.73 -0.97 -5.61
CA LYS A 158 -9.19 -0.79 -5.60
C LYS A 158 -9.70 0.17 -6.66
N ILE A 159 -8.92 1.19 -7.04
CA ILE A 159 -9.33 2.10 -8.12
C ILE A 159 -9.12 1.45 -9.49
N LEU A 160 -8.02 0.72 -9.69
CA LEU A 160 -7.79 -0.08 -10.90
C LEU A 160 -8.88 -1.15 -11.09
N LYS A 161 -9.26 -1.87 -10.02
CA LYS A 161 -10.40 -2.81 -10.07
C LYS A 161 -11.73 -2.12 -10.42
N LYS A 162 -11.88 -0.83 -10.11
CA LYS A 162 -13.07 -0.05 -10.47
C LYS A 162 -13.04 0.35 -11.95
N LEU A 163 -11.87 0.67 -12.49
CA LEU A 163 -11.62 0.97 -13.89
C LEU A 163 -11.97 -0.22 -14.77
N ASP A 164 -11.36 -1.39 -14.51
CA ASP A 164 -11.63 -2.64 -15.22
C ASP A 164 -13.13 -2.98 -15.25
N LYS A 165 -13.83 -2.79 -14.13
CA LYS A 165 -15.28 -3.05 -14.02
C LYS A 165 -16.14 -2.08 -14.82
N LYS A 166 -15.66 -0.87 -15.10
CA LYS A 166 -16.44 0.20 -15.71
C LYS A 166 -16.24 0.27 -17.22
N PHE A 167 -15.02 0.02 -17.68
CA PHE A 167 -14.65 0.04 -19.09
C PHE A 167 -14.52 -1.36 -19.70
N GLY A 168 -14.67 -2.42 -18.90
CA GLY A 168 -14.56 -3.81 -19.37
C GLY A 168 -13.12 -4.23 -19.75
N THR A 169 -12.12 -3.46 -19.31
CA THR A 169 -10.71 -3.64 -19.65
C THR A 169 -9.99 -4.58 -18.69
N ALA A 170 -8.82 -5.09 -19.10
CA ALA A 170 -7.88 -5.82 -18.24
C ALA A 170 -6.65 -4.96 -17.85
N HIS A 171 -6.85 -3.65 -17.67
CA HIS A 171 -5.79 -2.65 -17.52
C HIS A 171 -5.03 -2.78 -16.20
N ARG A 172 -5.68 -3.27 -15.13
CA ARG A 172 -5.04 -3.49 -13.84
C ARG A 172 -3.74 -4.31 -13.92
N LYS A 173 -3.71 -5.39 -14.72
CA LYS A 173 -2.52 -6.26 -14.75
C LYS A 173 -1.34 -5.54 -15.39
N ALA A 174 -1.55 -4.92 -16.55
CA ALA A 174 -0.53 -4.16 -17.26
C ALA A 174 -0.01 -2.99 -16.42
N TYR A 175 -0.90 -2.27 -15.74
CA TYR A 175 -0.51 -1.16 -14.88
C TYR A 175 0.23 -1.61 -13.61
N LEU A 176 -0.19 -2.71 -12.98
CA LEU A 176 0.56 -3.22 -11.82
C LEU A 176 1.95 -3.72 -12.20
N GLU A 177 2.10 -4.29 -13.41
CA GLU A 177 3.39 -4.72 -13.93
C GLU A 177 4.30 -3.54 -14.30
N SER A 178 3.76 -2.37 -14.68
CA SER A 178 4.58 -1.18 -14.92
C SER A 178 5.08 -0.53 -13.62
N ILE A 179 4.27 -0.53 -12.56
CA ILE A 179 4.64 0.10 -11.28
C ILE A 179 5.40 -0.82 -10.31
N VAL A 180 5.53 -2.12 -10.61
CA VAL A 180 6.17 -3.11 -9.70
C VAL A 180 7.64 -2.77 -9.39
N GLY A 181 8.33 -2.07 -10.29
CA GLY A 181 9.71 -1.65 -10.12
C GLY A 181 9.89 -0.42 -9.23
N LEU A 182 8.81 0.27 -8.86
CA LEU A 182 8.91 1.46 -8.02
C LEU A 182 9.30 1.07 -6.58
N PRO A 183 10.19 1.84 -5.92
CA PRO A 183 10.60 1.60 -4.54
C PRO A 183 9.43 1.44 -3.57
N PHE A 184 8.39 2.26 -3.74
CA PHE A 184 7.14 2.18 -2.98
C PHE A 184 6.46 0.81 -3.09
N TYR A 185 6.52 0.17 -4.26
CA TYR A 185 5.83 -1.09 -4.51
C TYR A 185 6.63 -2.30 -3.99
N ASN A 186 7.96 -2.26 -4.16
CA ASN A 186 8.84 -3.34 -3.69
C ASN A 186 9.03 -3.33 -2.16
N CYS A 187 8.95 -2.15 -1.52
CA CYS A 187 9.09 -1.99 -0.06
C CYS A 187 10.41 -2.51 0.54
N ALA A 188 11.39 -2.94 -0.27
CA ALA A 188 12.61 -3.59 0.19
C ALA A 188 13.42 -2.71 1.17
N ALA A 189 13.54 -1.42 0.86
CA ALA A 189 14.24 -0.46 1.73
C ALA A 189 13.56 -0.30 3.08
N LEU A 190 12.22 -0.28 3.12
CA LEU A 190 11.48 -0.20 4.38
C LEU A 190 11.68 -1.46 5.23
N GLY A 191 11.67 -2.63 4.61
CA GLY A 191 11.96 -3.90 5.28
C GLY A 191 13.34 -3.88 5.93
N GLN A 192 14.36 -3.47 5.19
CA GLN A 192 15.73 -3.38 5.69
C GLN A 192 15.85 -2.40 6.87
N VAL A 193 15.30 -1.19 6.74
CA VAL A 193 15.37 -0.17 7.79
C VAL A 193 14.67 -0.65 9.08
N VAL A 194 13.56 -1.39 8.97
CA VAL A 194 12.88 -1.98 10.14
C VAL A 194 13.74 -3.06 10.79
N GLU A 195 14.32 -3.98 10.01
CA GLU A 195 15.20 -5.05 10.52
C GLU A 195 16.45 -4.49 11.20
N ASP A 196 17.07 -3.48 10.61
CA ASP A 196 18.24 -2.81 11.18
C ASP A 196 17.88 -2.10 12.50
N THR A 197 16.68 -1.53 12.58
CA THR A 197 16.17 -0.90 13.81
C THR A 197 15.94 -1.93 14.93
N GLU A 198 15.37 -3.09 14.59
CA GLU A 198 15.18 -4.20 15.55
C GLU A 198 16.51 -4.77 16.03
N THR A 199 17.50 -4.85 15.13
CA THR A 199 18.87 -5.24 15.46
C THR A 199 19.51 -4.22 16.41
N LEU A 200 19.32 -2.93 16.15
CA LEU A 200 19.82 -1.87 17.03
C LEU A 200 19.17 -1.92 18.43
N PHE A 201 17.86 -2.22 18.50
CA PHE A 201 17.16 -2.48 19.76
C PHE A 201 17.79 -3.63 20.55
N ALA A 202 18.02 -4.76 19.89
CA ALA A 202 18.62 -5.94 20.52
C ALA A 202 20.03 -5.67 21.04
N ARG A 203 20.83 -4.88 20.30
CA ARG A 203 22.17 -4.45 20.72
C ARG A 203 22.13 -3.57 21.96
N LEU A 204 21.20 -2.61 21.99
CA LEU A 204 21.01 -1.74 23.15
C LEU A 204 20.58 -2.56 24.37
N ASP A 205 19.60 -3.45 24.24
CA ASP A 205 19.13 -4.34 25.32
C ASP A 205 20.24 -5.23 25.88
N ALA A 206 21.06 -5.82 25.00
CA ALA A 206 22.21 -6.63 25.39
C ALA A 206 23.24 -5.83 26.18
N ALA A 207 23.55 -4.60 25.76
CA ALA A 207 24.47 -3.70 26.47
C ALA A 207 23.98 -3.34 27.89
N MET A 208 22.66 -3.38 28.12
CA MET A 208 22.05 -3.09 29.41
C MET A 208 21.84 -4.33 30.29
N GLY A 209 22.25 -5.52 29.83
CA GLY A 209 21.99 -6.78 30.54
C GLY A 209 20.49 -7.12 30.67
N ARG A 210 19.63 -6.54 29.83
CA ARG A 210 18.19 -6.80 29.83
C ARG A 210 17.88 -7.90 28.80
N ALA A 211 17.29 -9.01 29.26
CA ALA A 211 16.82 -10.05 28.36
C ALA A 211 15.63 -9.53 27.53
N SER A 212 15.79 -9.48 26.21
CA SER A 212 14.79 -8.91 25.30
C SER A 212 13.52 -9.76 25.27
N ALA A 213 12.39 -9.20 25.72
CA ALA A 213 11.08 -9.70 25.37
C ALA A 213 10.77 -9.24 23.95
N ARG A 214 10.86 -10.16 22.97
CA ARG A 214 10.48 -9.89 21.56
C ARG A 214 9.14 -9.15 21.51
N LEU A 215 9.14 -7.89 21.04
CA LEU A 215 7.93 -7.29 20.49
C LEU A 215 7.62 -8.00 19.17
N LYS A 216 6.97 -9.17 19.24
CA LYS A 216 6.35 -9.76 18.05
C LYS A 216 5.12 -8.93 17.71
N VAL A 217 5.30 -7.94 16.85
CA VAL A 217 4.17 -7.36 16.11
C VAL A 217 3.98 -8.24 14.87
N PRO A 218 2.80 -8.85 14.65
CA PRO A 218 2.57 -9.69 13.48
C PRO A 218 2.70 -8.86 12.20
N CYS A 219 3.81 -9.04 11.49
CA CYS A 219 4.02 -8.53 10.15
C CYS A 219 3.19 -9.39 9.17
N ALA A 220 1.91 -9.05 9.01
CA ALA A 220 1.09 -9.56 7.92
C ALA A 220 1.00 -8.46 6.86
N VAL A 221 1.98 -8.41 5.97
CA VAL A 221 1.89 -7.63 4.74
C VAL A 221 1.06 -8.46 3.75
N PRO A 222 -0.16 -8.06 3.37
CA PRO A 222 -0.90 -8.73 2.32
C PRO A 222 -0.26 -8.38 0.98
N GLY A 223 0.79 -9.11 0.62
CA GLY A 223 1.58 -8.89 -0.59
C GLY A 223 2.75 -9.86 -0.77
N SER A 224 3.31 -10.42 0.31
CA SER A 224 4.47 -11.33 0.21
C SER A 224 4.13 -12.66 -0.50
N GLU A 225 2.94 -13.22 -0.28
CA GLU A 225 2.52 -14.47 -0.93
C GLU A 225 2.37 -14.35 -2.46
N ALA A 226 2.22 -13.14 -3.00
CA ALA A 226 2.09 -12.94 -4.44
C ALA A 226 3.44 -12.83 -5.17
N VAL A 227 4.54 -12.54 -4.44
CA VAL A 227 5.88 -12.37 -5.04
C VAL A 227 6.68 -13.67 -4.97
N GLU A 228 6.61 -14.43 -3.87
CA GLU A 228 7.27 -15.74 -3.78
C GLU A 228 6.70 -16.78 -4.76
N ALA A 229 5.41 -16.68 -5.11
CA ALA A 229 4.79 -17.58 -6.07
C ALA A 229 5.26 -17.39 -7.54
N ARG A 230 6.10 -16.40 -7.84
CA ARG A 230 6.61 -16.14 -9.21
C ARG A 230 8.08 -16.49 -9.44
N GLN A 231 8.86 -16.80 -8.41
CA GLN A 231 10.30 -17.11 -8.58
C GLN A 231 10.63 -18.61 -8.59
N GLY A 232 9.65 -19.49 -8.44
CA GLY A 232 9.84 -20.95 -8.38
C GLY A 232 9.13 -21.72 -9.49
N ALA A 233 9.56 -21.58 -10.74
CA ALA A 233 9.26 -22.57 -11.77
C ALA A 233 10.41 -22.63 -12.79
N PRO A 234 11.29 -23.65 -12.74
CA PRO A 234 12.23 -23.87 -13.82
C PRO A 234 11.47 -24.32 -15.07
N MET A 235 11.75 -23.68 -16.21
CA MET A 235 11.34 -24.17 -17.53
C MET A 235 11.90 -25.59 -17.71
N ALA A 236 11.04 -26.59 -17.63
CA ALA A 236 11.32 -27.89 -18.23
C ALA A 236 11.11 -27.75 -19.74
N GLN A 237 12.23 -27.65 -20.46
CA GLN A 237 12.27 -27.98 -21.89
C GLN A 237 11.91 -29.47 -22.02
N SER A 238 10.99 -29.80 -22.92
CA SER A 238 10.94 -31.15 -23.46
C SER A 238 10.71 -31.08 -24.97
N VAL A 239 11.66 -31.71 -25.65
CA VAL A 239 11.56 -32.33 -26.98
C VAL A 239 10.31 -33.19 -27.06
#